data_AF-A0A1X7TTG0-F1
#
_entry.id   AF-A0A1X7TTG0-F1
#
_cell.length_a   1.000
_cell.length_b   1.000
_cell.length_c   1.000
_cell.angle_alpha   90.00
_cell.angle_beta   90.00
_cell.angle_gamma   90.00
#
_symmetry.space_group_name_H-M   'P 1'
#
loop_
_entity.id
_entity.type
_entity.pdbx_description
1 polymer ?
#
loop_
_entity_poly.entity_id
_entity_poly.type
_entity_poly.pdbx_seq_one_letter_code
_entity_poly.pdbx_strand_id
1 'polypeptide(L)'
;MQREGESVYHIVSECRSKVLAQREYKRRHDKIAQFIHWELCGKFDMERGRNWYSHKPEGITETVEVKILDIMIQCDRMVEHCKPDIVVVMKREKRCMIVDVAVPGNTRVEGKEDEKVEKYQELRQEIVKLWGMKKVEVIAIVVGVLEAVSYRINDWLKRLDINIKVEHIQKTVLLGSAQILRRHLNM
;
A
#
# COMPACT_ATOMS: atom_id res chain seq x y z
N MET A 1 4.03 -27.84 -22.08
CA MET A 1 3.47 -26.79 -21.20
C MET A 1 2.01 -27.12 -20.95
N GLN A 2 1.69 -27.66 -19.77
CA GLN A 2 0.29 -27.80 -19.36
C GLN A 2 -0.33 -26.40 -19.29
N ARG A 3 -1.50 -26.20 -19.92
CA ARG A 3 -2.35 -25.06 -19.60
C ARG A 3 -2.82 -25.30 -18.17
N GLU A 4 -2.31 -24.53 -17.21
CA GLU A 4 -2.95 -24.47 -15.90
C GLU A 4 -4.42 -24.12 -16.15
N GLY A 5 -5.34 -24.94 -15.62
CA GLY A 5 -6.76 -24.66 -15.73
C GLY A 5 -7.06 -23.28 -15.13
N GLU A 6 -7.82 -22.45 -15.83
CA GLU A 6 -8.25 -21.17 -15.29
C GLU A 6 -9.05 -21.41 -14.01
N SER A 7 -8.49 -20.97 -12.88
CA SER A 7 -9.15 -20.98 -11.58
C SER A 7 -9.45 -19.55 -11.14
N VAL A 8 -10.35 -19.38 -10.17
CA VAL A 8 -10.59 -18.08 -9.51
C VAL A 8 -9.27 -17.50 -9.03
N TYR A 9 -8.44 -18.31 -8.39
CA TYR A 9 -7.12 -17.92 -7.89
C TYR A 9 -6.22 -17.41 -9.03
N HIS A 10 -6.14 -18.14 -10.14
CA HIS A 10 -5.40 -17.71 -11.33
C HIS A 10 -5.90 -16.35 -11.83
N ILE A 11 -7.21 -16.18 -12.01
CA ILE A 11 -7.82 -14.96 -12.56
C ILE A 11 -7.55 -13.73 -11.67
N VAL A 12 -7.61 -13.87 -10.34
CA VAL A 12 -7.50 -12.71 -9.43
C VAL A 12 -6.08 -12.39 -8.96
N SER A 13 -5.09 -13.26 -9.23
CA SER A 13 -3.72 -13.09 -8.73
C SER A 13 -2.58 -13.39 -9.71
N GLU A 14 -2.78 -14.29 -10.68
CA GLU A 14 -1.67 -14.86 -11.48
C GLU A 14 -1.88 -14.75 -13.00
N CYS A 15 -2.99 -14.13 -13.44
CA CYS A 15 -3.32 -14.00 -14.84
C CYS A 15 -2.36 -13.00 -15.54
N ARG A 16 -1.29 -13.54 -16.11
CA ARG A 16 -0.27 -12.77 -16.87
C ARG A 16 -0.70 -12.46 -18.30
N SER A 17 -1.67 -13.22 -18.84
CA SER A 17 -2.04 -13.23 -20.25
C SER A 17 -2.92 -12.04 -20.70
N LYS A 18 -3.47 -11.25 -19.77
CA LYS A 18 -4.37 -10.13 -20.08
C LYS A 18 -3.85 -8.82 -19.49
N VAL A 19 -3.55 -7.84 -20.35
CA VAL A 19 -3.24 -6.44 -19.96
C VAL A 19 -4.33 -5.87 -19.03
N LEU A 20 -5.59 -6.28 -19.26
CA LEU A 20 -6.72 -5.92 -18.41
C LEU A 20 -6.56 -6.42 -16.97
N ALA A 21 -6.08 -7.66 -16.76
CA ALA A 21 -5.89 -8.21 -15.42
C ALA A 21 -4.87 -7.39 -14.62
N GLN A 22 -3.73 -7.05 -15.23
CA GLN A 22 -2.69 -6.24 -14.57
C GLN A 22 -3.19 -4.83 -14.21
N ARG A 23 -4.00 -4.21 -15.08
CA ARG A 23 -4.65 -2.92 -14.79
C ARG A 23 -5.61 -3.02 -13.61
N GLU A 24 -6.40 -4.09 -13.53
CA GLU A 24 -7.34 -4.27 -12.41
C GLU A 24 -6.62 -4.66 -11.11
N TYR A 25 -5.53 -5.42 -11.16
CA TYR A 25 -4.69 -5.70 -10.00
C TYR A 25 -4.12 -4.41 -9.41
N LYS A 26 -3.60 -3.53 -10.28
CA LYS A 26 -3.14 -2.20 -9.89
C LYS A 26 -4.29 -1.37 -9.30
N ARG A 27 -5.47 -1.34 -9.93
CA ARG A 27 -6.64 -0.60 -9.37
C ARG A 27 -7.03 -1.09 -7.98
N ARG A 28 -7.04 -2.40 -7.73
CA ARG A 28 -7.34 -2.99 -6.41
C ARG A 28 -6.31 -2.54 -5.37
N HIS A 29 -5.04 -2.57 -5.73
CA HIS A 29 -3.95 -2.07 -4.90
C HIS A 29 -4.11 -0.57 -4.58
N ASP A 30 -4.26 0.26 -5.62
CA ASP A 30 -4.33 1.72 -5.50
C ASP A 30 -5.54 2.16 -4.65
N LYS A 31 -6.64 1.40 -4.65
CA LYS A 31 -7.80 1.67 -3.79
C LYS A 31 -7.49 1.54 -2.29
N ILE A 32 -6.60 0.65 -1.91
CA ILE A 32 -6.18 0.48 -0.52
C ILE A 32 -5.25 1.63 -0.11
N ALA A 33 -4.26 1.96 -0.95
CA ALA A 33 -3.38 3.11 -0.73
C ALA A 33 -4.18 4.42 -0.65
N GLN A 34 -5.17 4.61 -1.54
CA GLN A 34 -6.11 5.74 -1.52
C GLN A 34 -6.84 5.84 -0.17
N PHE A 35 -7.32 4.72 0.38
CA PHE A 35 -8.02 4.71 1.66
C PHE A 35 -7.08 5.06 2.83
N ILE A 36 -5.87 4.48 2.85
CA ILE A 36 -4.85 4.79 3.87
C ILE A 36 -4.48 6.28 3.81
N HIS A 37 -4.25 6.83 2.62
CA HIS A 37 -3.97 8.24 2.45
C HIS A 37 -5.13 9.12 2.95
N TRP A 38 -6.38 8.75 2.66
CA TRP A 38 -7.56 9.49 3.13
C TRP A 38 -7.65 9.49 4.66
N GLU A 39 -7.37 8.37 5.32
CA GLU A 39 -7.30 8.27 6.79
C GLU A 39 -6.16 9.11 7.37
N LEU A 40 -4.97 9.07 6.76
CA LEU A 40 -3.83 9.90 7.19
C LEU A 40 -4.13 11.39 7.07
N CYS A 41 -4.77 11.85 5.99
CA CYS A 41 -5.22 13.24 5.88
C CYS A 41 -6.13 13.63 7.04
N GLY A 42 -7.06 12.73 7.42
CA GLY A 42 -7.96 12.98 8.54
C GLY A 42 -7.26 13.06 9.89
N LYS A 43 -6.29 12.17 10.12
CA LYS A 43 -5.49 12.16 11.33
C LYS A 43 -4.73 13.47 11.55
N PHE A 44 -4.21 14.05 10.48
CA PHE A 44 -3.37 15.25 10.54
C PHE A 44 -4.13 16.54 10.18
N ASP A 45 -5.46 16.52 10.27
CA ASP A 45 -6.34 17.66 9.99
C ASP A 45 -6.08 18.33 8.64
N MET A 46 -5.70 17.52 7.64
CA MET A 46 -5.52 17.95 6.24
C MET A 46 -6.85 17.90 5.50
N GLU A 47 -6.99 18.72 4.46
CA GLU A 47 -8.18 18.73 3.62
C GLU A 47 -8.44 17.36 3.01
N ARG A 48 -9.65 16.84 3.20
CA ARG A 48 -10.12 15.59 2.57
C ARG A 48 -11.62 15.64 2.33
N GLY A 49 -12.08 14.98 1.27
CA GLY A 49 -13.50 14.82 0.99
C GLY A 49 -14.20 13.94 2.04
N ARG A 50 -15.54 14.01 2.09
CA ARG A 50 -16.36 13.22 3.03
C ARG A 50 -16.21 11.70 2.85
N ASN A 51 -15.99 11.25 1.62
CA ASN A 51 -16.01 9.85 1.25
C ASN A 51 -14.64 9.40 0.73
N TRP A 52 -14.05 8.39 1.37
CA TRP A 52 -12.73 7.87 1.00
C TRP A 52 -12.66 7.37 -0.45
N TYR A 53 -13.74 6.77 -0.97
CA TYR A 53 -13.75 6.15 -2.30
C TYR A 53 -13.65 7.17 -3.45
N SER A 54 -13.96 8.44 -3.18
CA SER A 54 -13.81 9.57 -4.10
C SER A 54 -12.51 10.35 -3.87
N HIS A 55 -11.75 10.03 -2.83
CA HIS A 55 -10.47 10.68 -2.51
C HIS A 55 -9.48 10.51 -3.66
N LYS A 56 -8.73 11.57 -3.98
CA LYS A 56 -7.64 11.51 -4.94
C LYS A 56 -6.37 11.93 -4.20
N PRO A 57 -5.48 10.98 -3.86
CA PRO A 57 -4.20 11.30 -3.26
C PRO A 57 -3.45 12.31 -4.13
N GLU A 58 -2.97 13.38 -3.50
CA GLU A 58 -2.04 14.30 -4.14
C GLU A 58 -0.62 13.76 -3.98
N GLY A 59 0.26 14.05 -4.93
CA GLY A 59 1.66 13.59 -4.83
C GLY A 59 2.37 14.14 -3.59
N ILE A 60 1.96 15.33 -3.13
CA ILE A 60 2.48 15.98 -1.92
C ILE A 60 1.31 16.64 -1.21
N THR A 61 1.02 16.23 0.03
CA THR A 61 0.11 16.94 0.93
C THR A 61 0.89 17.39 2.17
N GLU A 62 0.83 18.67 2.52
CA GLU A 62 1.74 19.23 3.52
C GLU A 62 1.05 20.25 4.45
N THR A 63 1.34 20.13 5.74
CA THR A 63 1.06 21.13 6.77
C THR A 63 2.39 21.63 7.36
N VAL A 64 2.32 22.54 8.33
CA VAL A 64 3.50 23.00 9.08
C VAL A 64 4.20 21.83 9.79
N GLU A 65 3.44 20.86 10.30
CA GLU A 65 3.97 19.77 11.13
C GLU A 65 4.18 18.45 10.38
N VAL A 66 3.43 18.20 9.30
CA VAL A 66 3.42 16.89 8.62
C VAL A 66 3.49 17.05 7.11
N LYS A 67 4.17 16.10 6.43
CA LYS A 67 4.17 15.97 4.97
C LYS A 67 3.84 14.53 4.58
N ILE A 68 2.88 14.33 3.69
CA ILE A 68 2.53 13.04 3.08
C ILE A 68 2.98 13.09 1.63
N LEU A 69 3.69 12.06 1.17
CA LEU A 69 4.27 11.97 -0.17
C LEU A 69 3.81 10.67 -0.85
N ASP A 70 3.31 10.81 -2.08
CA ASP A 70 3.10 9.71 -3.06
C ASP A 70 3.93 10.02 -4.32
N ILE A 71 5.24 10.20 -4.09
CA ILE A 71 6.21 10.48 -5.15
C ILE A 71 7.49 9.68 -4.92
N MET A 72 8.31 9.60 -5.97
CA MET A 72 9.64 9.03 -5.87
C MET A 72 10.53 9.92 -4.99
N ILE A 73 11.15 9.29 -3.99
CA ILE A 73 12.12 9.93 -3.11
C ILE A 73 13.45 10.05 -3.84
N GLN A 74 14.00 11.26 -3.87
CA GLN A 74 15.34 11.50 -4.41
C GLN A 74 16.37 11.13 -3.34
N CYS A 75 17.34 10.30 -3.73
CA CYS A 75 18.42 9.83 -2.88
C CYS A 75 19.77 10.24 -3.48
N ASP A 76 20.77 10.49 -2.63
CA ASP A 76 22.12 10.87 -3.09
C ASP A 76 22.85 9.69 -3.74
N ARG A 77 22.60 8.46 -3.23
CA ARG A 77 23.06 7.22 -3.86
C ARG A 77 21.92 6.57 -4.64
N MET A 78 22.30 5.73 -5.60
CA MET A 78 21.36 4.84 -6.28
C MET A 78 20.73 3.88 -5.26
N VAL A 79 19.42 4.01 -5.07
CA VAL A 79 18.59 3.07 -4.31
C VAL A 79 17.61 2.45 -5.31
N GLU A 80 17.62 1.11 -5.41
CA GLU A 80 16.79 0.39 -6.37
C GLU A 80 15.29 0.65 -6.16
N HIS A 81 14.89 0.87 -4.91
CA HIS A 81 13.50 1.03 -4.50
C HIS A 81 13.27 2.34 -3.75
N CYS A 82 13.06 3.41 -4.52
CA CYS A 82 12.89 4.76 -4.02
C CYS A 82 11.46 5.33 -4.14
N LYS A 83 10.49 4.54 -4.62
CA LYS A 83 9.07 4.94 -4.70
C LYS A 83 8.18 3.98 -3.90
N PRO A 84 7.99 4.24 -2.59
CA PRO A 84 6.92 3.64 -1.79
C PRO A 84 5.56 4.16 -2.25
N ASP A 85 4.48 3.51 -1.79
CA ASP A 85 3.12 4.00 -2.04
C ASP A 85 2.80 5.27 -1.25
N ILE A 86 3.25 5.37 0.01
CA ILE A 86 3.05 6.57 0.84
C ILE A 86 4.27 6.76 1.75
N VAL A 87 4.76 7.99 1.88
CA VAL A 87 5.73 8.39 2.91
C VAL A 87 5.14 9.49 3.78
N VAL A 88 5.12 9.29 5.09
CA VAL A 88 4.62 10.27 6.07
C VAL A 88 5.78 10.81 6.88
N VAL A 89 6.00 12.11 6.83
CA VAL A 89 7.07 12.82 7.54
C VAL A 89 6.46 13.70 8.62
N MET A 90 6.69 13.34 9.88
CA MET A 90 6.33 14.13 11.06
C MET A 90 7.52 15.01 11.43
N LYS A 91 7.48 16.28 11.00
CA LYS A 91 8.61 17.23 11.04
C LYS A 91 9.07 17.53 12.46
N ARG A 92 8.12 17.74 13.38
CA ARG A 92 8.40 18.09 14.78
C ARG A 92 9.08 16.95 15.53
N GLU A 93 8.57 15.73 15.38
CA GLU A 93 9.11 14.54 16.04
C GLU A 93 10.36 13.99 15.35
N LYS A 94 10.65 14.45 14.13
CA LYS A 94 11.63 13.88 13.22
C LYS A 94 11.40 12.38 13.02
N ARG A 95 10.13 11.99 12.88
CA ARG A 95 9.73 10.62 12.59
C ARG A 95 9.24 10.50 11.16
N CYS A 96 9.52 9.38 10.52
CA CYS A 96 9.04 9.08 9.18
C CYS A 96 8.46 7.67 9.11
N MET A 97 7.40 7.48 8.33
CA MET A 97 6.84 6.18 8.02
C MET A 97 6.89 5.98 6.51
N ILE A 98 7.45 4.87 6.07
CA ILE A 98 7.40 4.37 4.69
C ILE A 98 6.30 3.31 4.66
N VAL A 99 5.22 3.56 3.93
CA VAL A 99 4.07 2.67 3.86
C VAL A 99 3.98 2.10 2.46
N ASP A 100 3.85 0.78 2.37
CA ASP A 100 3.82 0.07 1.10
C ASP A 100 2.78 -1.06 1.16
N VAL A 101 1.92 -1.11 0.15
CA VAL A 101 0.75 -1.99 0.09
C VAL A 101 1.02 -3.15 -0.86
N ALA A 102 0.55 -4.35 -0.57
CA ALA A 102 0.46 -5.41 -1.57
C ALA A 102 -0.79 -6.26 -1.45
N VAL A 103 -1.18 -6.81 -2.61
CA VAL A 103 -2.27 -7.76 -2.71
C VAL A 103 -1.82 -9.05 -3.39
N PRO A 104 -1.02 -9.91 -2.72
CA PRO A 104 -0.50 -11.15 -3.31
C PRO A 104 -1.55 -12.26 -3.31
N GLY A 105 -1.22 -13.41 -3.92
CA GLY A 105 -1.94 -14.66 -3.66
C GLY A 105 -1.90 -15.01 -2.16
N ASN A 106 -2.97 -15.61 -1.63
CA ASN A 106 -3.14 -15.85 -0.19
C ASN A 106 -1.97 -16.61 0.47
N THR A 107 -1.37 -17.57 -0.22
CA THR A 107 -0.24 -18.36 0.31
C THR A 107 1.07 -17.58 0.37
N ARG A 108 1.13 -16.40 -0.25
CA ARG A 108 2.34 -15.57 -0.34
C ARG A 108 2.31 -14.34 0.58
N VAL A 109 1.30 -14.20 1.43
CA VAL A 109 1.09 -12.99 2.25
C VAL A 109 2.30 -12.71 3.15
N GLU A 110 2.75 -13.71 3.92
CA GLU A 110 3.88 -13.55 4.86
C GLU A 110 5.19 -13.23 4.15
N GLY A 111 5.55 -14.04 3.13
CA GLY A 111 6.76 -13.80 2.35
C GLY A 111 6.76 -12.43 1.68
N LYS A 112 5.61 -11.97 1.18
CA LYS A 112 5.50 -10.64 0.55
C LYS A 112 5.64 -9.50 1.56
N GLU A 113 5.20 -9.72 2.79
CA GLU A 113 5.37 -8.77 3.88
C GLU A 113 6.85 -8.61 4.25
N ASP A 114 7.56 -9.72 4.46
CA ASP A 114 9.00 -9.70 4.75
C ASP A 114 9.80 -9.07 3.59
N GLU A 115 9.52 -9.46 2.35
CA GLU A 115 10.12 -8.88 1.15
C GLU A 115 9.98 -7.35 1.15
N LYS A 116 8.80 -6.80 1.45
CA LYS A 116 8.61 -5.34 1.47
C LYS A 116 9.40 -4.65 2.57
N VAL A 117 9.43 -5.24 3.76
CA VAL A 117 10.20 -4.69 4.87
C VAL A 117 11.68 -4.64 4.52
N GLU A 118 12.21 -5.71 3.94
CA GLU A 118 13.61 -5.79 3.48
C GLU A 118 13.90 -4.79 2.34
N LYS A 119 13.03 -4.76 1.34
CA LYS A 119 13.11 -3.91 0.13
C LYS A 119 13.36 -2.43 0.44
N TYR A 120 12.76 -1.89 1.51
CA TYR A 120 12.86 -0.47 1.86
C TYR A 120 13.92 -0.16 2.93
N GLN A 121 14.76 -1.10 3.35
CA GLN A 121 15.79 -0.80 4.35
C GLN A 121 16.82 0.20 3.85
N GLU A 122 17.20 0.16 2.56
CA GLU A 122 18.13 1.13 1.99
C GLU A 122 17.53 2.54 1.92
N LEU A 123 16.29 2.66 1.44
CA LEU A 123 15.57 3.93 1.40
C LEU A 123 15.38 4.51 2.80
N ARG A 124 15.07 3.65 3.79
CA ARG A 124 14.97 4.03 5.20
C ARG A 124 16.26 4.68 5.68
N GLN A 125 17.42 4.09 5.37
CA GLN A 125 18.73 4.65 5.73
C GLN A 125 19.00 5.98 5.03
N GLU A 126 18.62 6.11 3.75
CA GLU A 126 18.75 7.37 3.02
C GLU A 126 17.90 8.47 3.64
N ILE A 127 16.63 8.19 3.96
CA ILE A 127 15.74 9.18 4.60
C ILE A 127 16.29 9.62 5.97
N VAL A 128 16.85 8.70 6.76
CA VAL A 128 17.53 9.06 8.03
C VAL A 128 18.63 10.08 7.78
N LYS A 129 19.50 9.83 6.80
CA LYS A 129 20.66 10.67 6.50
C LYS A 129 20.26 12.00 5.88
N LEU A 130 19.50 11.96 4.79
CA LEU A 130 19.15 13.12 3.96
C LEU A 130 18.24 14.10 4.71
N TRP A 131 17.28 13.58 5.48
CA TRP A 131 16.28 14.43 6.14
C TRP A 131 16.55 14.58 7.65
N GLY A 132 17.64 13.98 8.17
CA GLY A 132 18.00 14.06 9.59
C GLY A 132 16.93 13.48 10.52
N MET A 133 16.22 12.44 10.08
CA MET A 133 15.13 11.82 10.83
C MET A 133 15.67 11.00 12.01
N LYS A 134 15.06 11.15 13.19
CA LYS A 134 15.39 10.36 14.39
C LYS A 134 14.93 8.92 14.27
N LYS A 135 13.79 8.69 13.63
CA LYS A 135 13.21 7.35 13.46
C LYS A 135 12.52 7.25 12.11
N VAL A 136 12.83 6.21 11.35
CA VAL A 136 12.15 5.87 10.11
C VAL A 136 11.68 4.43 10.23
N GLU A 137 10.40 4.18 10.00
CA GLU A 137 9.77 2.86 10.09
C GLU A 137 9.21 2.45 8.73
N VAL A 138 9.41 1.19 8.34
CA VAL A 138 8.75 0.59 7.18
C VAL A 138 7.50 -0.13 7.67
N ILE A 139 6.37 0.14 7.04
CA ILE A 139 5.06 -0.42 7.35
C ILE A 139 4.55 -1.11 6.09
N ALA A 140 4.52 -2.44 6.11
CA ALA A 140 4.05 -3.25 5.00
C ALA A 140 2.57 -3.64 5.24
N ILE A 141 1.66 -3.13 4.42
CA ILE A 141 0.23 -3.49 4.48
C ILE A 141 -0.04 -4.54 3.41
N VAL A 142 -0.05 -5.82 3.81
CA VAL A 142 -0.20 -6.94 2.87
C VAL A 142 -1.47 -7.72 3.16
N VAL A 143 -2.32 -7.88 2.13
CA VAL A 143 -3.58 -8.63 2.20
C VAL A 143 -3.73 -9.50 0.98
N GLY A 144 -3.95 -10.80 1.16
CA GLY A 144 -4.20 -11.76 0.10
C GLY A 144 -5.44 -11.42 -0.73
N VAL A 145 -5.41 -11.75 -2.02
CA VAL A 145 -6.51 -11.55 -2.99
C VAL A 145 -7.87 -12.09 -2.56
N LEU A 146 -7.89 -13.10 -1.69
CA LEU A 146 -9.09 -13.69 -1.09
C LEU A 146 -8.97 -13.54 0.44
N GLU A 147 -8.78 -12.29 0.90
CA GLU A 147 -8.87 -11.83 2.29
C GLU A 147 -7.89 -12.40 3.34
N ALA A 148 -6.93 -13.24 2.95
CA ALA A 148 -5.89 -13.67 3.88
C ALA A 148 -5.08 -12.46 4.37
N VAL A 149 -4.78 -12.38 5.67
CA VAL A 149 -4.00 -11.28 6.24
C VAL A 149 -2.83 -11.82 7.02
N SER A 150 -1.74 -11.04 7.09
CA SER A 150 -0.61 -11.39 7.95
C SER A 150 -0.99 -11.32 9.41
N TYR A 151 -0.37 -12.15 10.25
CA TYR A 151 -0.49 -12.06 11.71
C TYR A 151 -0.01 -10.70 12.26
N ARG A 152 0.88 -10.00 11.53
CA ARG A 152 1.43 -8.67 11.91
C ARG A 152 0.56 -7.50 11.47
N ILE A 153 -0.50 -7.72 10.67
CA ILE A 153 -1.30 -6.62 10.11
C ILE A 153 -1.82 -5.67 11.19
N ASN A 154 -2.30 -6.21 12.31
CA ASN A 154 -2.81 -5.40 13.42
C ASN A 154 -1.72 -4.51 14.03
N ASP A 155 -0.49 -5.01 14.12
CA ASP A 155 0.62 -4.24 14.65
C ASP A 155 1.07 -3.15 13.66
N TRP A 156 0.99 -3.39 12.35
CA TRP A 156 1.20 -2.35 11.34
C TRP A 156 0.14 -1.26 11.41
N LEU A 157 -1.14 -1.63 11.53
CA LEU A 157 -2.23 -0.64 11.64
C LEU A 157 -2.12 0.18 12.93
N LYS A 158 -1.76 -0.45 14.06
CA LYS A 158 -1.46 0.26 15.31
C LYS A 158 -0.31 1.25 15.16
N ARG A 159 0.74 0.90 14.39
CA ARG A 159 1.88 1.80 14.14
C ARG A 159 1.54 2.98 13.24
N LEU A 160 0.66 2.78 12.24
CA LEU A 160 0.09 3.88 11.45
C LEU A 160 -0.75 4.82 12.33
N ASP A 161 -1.42 4.26 13.33
CA ASP A 161 -2.22 4.98 14.31
C ASP A 161 -3.29 5.84 13.60
N ILE A 162 -4.03 5.20 12.71
CA ILE A 162 -5.16 5.76 11.97
C ILE A 162 -6.43 4.95 12.28
N ASN A 163 -7.62 5.51 12.04
CA ASN A 163 -8.89 4.85 12.33
C ASN A 163 -9.28 3.83 11.26
N ILE A 164 -8.43 2.82 11.07
CA ILE A 164 -8.62 1.75 10.10
C ILE A 164 -8.70 0.41 10.82
N LYS A 165 -9.64 -0.43 10.38
CA LYS A 165 -9.72 -1.83 10.81
C LYS A 165 -9.36 -2.74 9.65
N VAL A 166 -8.87 -3.93 9.97
CA VAL A 166 -8.46 -4.95 8.99
C VAL A 166 -9.61 -5.28 8.04
N GLU A 167 -10.85 -5.31 8.55
CA GLU A 167 -12.04 -5.64 7.77
C GLU A 167 -12.30 -4.62 6.65
N HIS A 168 -11.92 -3.35 6.82
CA HIS A 168 -12.06 -2.35 5.76
C HIS A 168 -11.10 -2.64 4.60
N ILE A 169 -9.88 -3.08 4.91
CA ILE A 169 -8.87 -3.43 3.91
C ILE A 169 -9.29 -4.72 3.20
N GLN A 170 -9.70 -5.75 3.95
CA GLN A 170 -10.20 -7.01 3.39
C GLN A 170 -11.40 -6.78 2.46
N LYS A 171 -12.40 -6.00 2.89
CA LYS A 171 -13.55 -5.65 2.05
C LYS A 171 -13.13 -4.96 0.75
N THR A 172 -12.17 -4.03 0.82
CA THR A 172 -11.66 -3.33 -0.37
C THR A 172 -11.00 -4.32 -1.34
N VAL A 173 -10.21 -5.26 -0.83
CA VAL A 173 -9.58 -6.32 -1.65
C VAL A 173 -10.63 -7.23 -2.29
N LEU A 174 -11.60 -7.72 -1.51
CA LEU A 174 -12.65 -8.61 -2.01
C LEU A 174 -13.51 -7.94 -3.09
N LEU A 175 -13.88 -6.67 -2.91
CA LEU A 175 -14.60 -5.91 -3.93
C LEU A 175 -13.78 -5.77 -5.22
N GLY A 176 -12.47 -5.52 -5.10
CA GLY A 176 -11.56 -5.49 -6.24
C GLY A 176 -11.45 -6.84 -6.94
N SER A 177 -11.31 -7.94 -6.19
CA SER A 177 -11.29 -9.32 -6.71
C SER A 177 -12.60 -9.68 -7.41
N ALA A 178 -13.75 -9.33 -6.83
CA ALA A 178 -15.06 -9.54 -7.43
C ALA A 178 -15.20 -8.74 -8.75
N GLN A 179 -14.71 -7.50 -8.80
CA GLN A 179 -14.71 -6.69 -10.02
C GLN A 179 -13.84 -7.30 -11.12
N ILE A 180 -12.67 -7.85 -10.77
CA ILE A 180 -11.80 -8.58 -11.70
C ILE A 180 -12.55 -9.77 -12.28
N LEU A 181 -13.20 -10.57 -11.44
CA LEU A 181 -13.97 -11.74 -11.87
C LEU A 181 -15.12 -11.35 -12.80
N ARG A 182 -15.93 -10.35 -12.43
CA ARG A 182 -17.04 -9.86 -13.28
C ARG A 182 -16.56 -9.45 -14.67
N ARG A 183 -15.48 -8.66 -14.74
CA ARG A 183 -14.90 -8.24 -16.02
C ARG A 183 -14.31 -9.40 -16.82
N HIS A 184 -13.69 -10.38 -16.14
CA HIS A 184 -13.13 -11.53 -16.83
C HIS A 184 -14.23 -12.44 -17.39
N LEU A 185 -15.31 -12.63 -16.64
CA LEU A 185 -16.44 -13.48 -16.98
C LEU A 185 -17.50 -12.78 -17.84
N ASN A 186 -17.32 -11.49 -18.15
CA ASN A 186 -18.30 -10.64 -18.83
C ASN A 186 -19.67 -10.60 -18.13
N MET A 187 -19.67 -10.49 -16.81
CA MET A 187 -20.85 -10.36 -15.95
C MET A 187 -21.04 -8.95 -15.40
#